data_AF-A0A6P2CMR0-F1
#
_entry.id   AF-A0A6P2CMR0-F1
#
_cell.length_a   1.000
_cell.length_b   1.000
_cell.length_c   1.000
_cell.angle_alpha   90.00
_cell.angle_beta   90.00
_cell.angle_gamma   90.00
#
_symmetry.space_group_name_H-M   'P 1'
#
loop_
_entity.id
_entity.type
_entity.pdbx_description
1 polymer ?
#
loop_
_entity_poly.entity_id
_entity_poly.type
_entity_poly.pdbx_seq_one_letter_code
_entity_poly.pdbx_strand_id
1 'polypeptide(L)'
;MSIFNIFKKNKKTEQIIVSKNEPITWETTTNVNDFFEGYNKAIQAAESQGEIAAAETLRANKSTIQLAFIDRFEQDINAKATKISDVDERITLIINAISEVRKFNLEMPINVRTRLAQAKKNLIGE
;
A
#
# COMPACT_ATOMS: atom_id res chain seq x y z
N MET A 1 2.63 10.49 48.82
CA MET A 1 1.48 10.70 47.91
C MET A 1 2.01 11.49 46.72
N SER A 2 2.45 10.84 45.63
CA SER A 2 1.61 10.44 44.48
C SER A 2 0.88 11.65 43.87
N ILE A 3 0.92 12.01 42.58
CA ILE A 3 1.49 11.43 41.35
C ILE A 3 1.51 12.59 40.33
N PHE A 4 2.57 12.68 39.54
CA PHE A 4 2.67 13.33 38.23
C PHE A 4 1.40 13.98 37.65
N ASN A 5 1.48 15.29 37.37
CA ASN A 5 0.63 15.95 36.38
C ASN A 5 0.98 15.40 34.99
N ILE A 6 0.37 14.27 34.64
CA ILE A 6 0.48 13.66 33.33
C ILE A 6 -0.23 14.58 32.33
N PHE A 7 0.58 15.10 31.42
CA PHE A 7 0.20 15.60 30.10
C PHE A 7 -1.08 14.95 29.58
N LYS A 8 -2.21 15.67 29.63
CA LYS A 8 -3.34 15.43 28.72
C LYS A 8 -2.95 15.99 27.34
N LYS A 9 -1.98 15.33 26.69
CA LYS A 9 -1.78 15.46 25.26
C LYS A 9 -2.91 14.62 24.65
N ASN A 10 -4.03 15.26 24.34
CA ASN A 10 -5.03 14.66 23.48
C ASN A 10 -4.29 14.24 22.22
N LYS A 11 -4.06 12.93 22.05
CA LYS A 11 -3.64 12.38 20.77
C LYS A 11 -4.76 12.76 19.81
N LYS A 12 -4.54 13.80 19.02
CA LYS A 12 -5.22 13.96 17.75
C LYS A 12 -4.89 12.67 17.01
N THR A 13 -5.86 11.77 16.95
CA THR A 13 -5.90 10.75 15.93
C THR A 13 -5.87 11.56 14.64
N GLU A 14 -4.70 11.64 14.01
CA GLU A 14 -4.60 12.01 12.62
C GLU A 14 -5.37 10.93 11.87
N GLN A 15 -6.69 11.13 11.75
CA GLN A 15 -7.41 10.63 10.61
C GLN A 15 -6.66 11.23 9.44
N ILE A 16 -5.90 10.38 8.75
CA ILE A 16 -5.43 10.65 7.40
C ILE A 16 -6.70 10.76 6.57
N ILE A 17 -7.31 11.94 6.60
CA ILE A 17 -8.30 12.34 5.63
C ILE A 17 -7.47 12.49 4.38
N VAL A 18 -7.42 11.43 3.58
CA VAL A 18 -6.92 11.50 2.21
C VAL A 18 -7.71 12.63 1.56
N SER A 19 -7.05 13.78 1.40
CA SER A 19 -7.62 14.97 0.80
C SER A 19 -8.11 14.57 -0.58
N LYS A 20 -9.43 14.66 -0.79
CA LYS A 20 -10.11 14.20 -2.01
C LYS A 20 -9.73 14.99 -3.27
N ASN A 21 -8.73 15.88 -3.17
CA ASN A 21 -8.30 16.82 -4.20
C ASN A 21 -6.77 16.85 -4.42
N GLU A 22 -6.01 15.94 -3.80
CA GLU A 22 -4.61 15.77 -4.19
C GLU A 22 -4.51 14.98 -5.50
N PRO A 23 -3.62 15.36 -6.42
CA PRO A 23 -3.41 14.61 -7.64
C PRO A 23 -2.98 13.18 -7.29
N ILE A 24 -3.63 12.18 -7.89
CA ILE A 24 -3.23 10.77 -7.73
C ILE A 24 -1.82 10.63 -8.30
N THR A 25 -0.87 10.27 -7.44
CA THR A 25 0.50 9.95 -7.83
C THR A 25 0.70 8.44 -7.73
N TRP A 26 1.84 7.96 -8.25
CA TRP A 26 2.21 6.56 -8.08
C TRP A 26 2.34 6.17 -6.59
N GLU A 27 2.66 7.12 -5.70
CA GLU A 27 2.79 6.86 -4.26
C GLU A 27 1.46 6.69 -3.55
N THR A 28 0.37 7.25 -4.11
CA THR A 28 -0.95 7.26 -3.46
C THR A 28 -1.98 6.39 -4.17
N THR A 29 -1.68 5.91 -5.38
CA THR A 29 -2.55 5.02 -6.15
C THR A 29 -2.78 3.67 -5.46
N THR A 30 -3.90 3.03 -5.80
CA THR A 30 -4.23 1.63 -5.49
C THR A 30 -4.14 0.74 -6.73
N ASN A 31 -3.92 1.32 -7.91
CA ASN A 31 -3.70 0.58 -9.14
C ASN A 31 -2.31 -0.07 -9.12
N VAL A 32 -2.28 -1.38 -9.32
CA VAL A 32 -1.06 -2.19 -9.28
C VAL A 32 -0.05 -1.71 -10.35
N ASN A 33 -0.50 -1.53 -11.59
CA ASN A 33 0.36 -1.13 -12.68
C ASN A 33 0.97 0.26 -12.44
N ASP A 34 0.13 1.23 -12.11
CA ASP A 34 0.56 2.62 -11.91
C ASP A 34 1.58 2.74 -10.76
N PHE A 35 1.38 1.96 -9.68
CA PHE A 35 2.29 1.93 -8.55
C PHE A 35 3.67 1.37 -8.95
N PHE A 36 3.73 0.18 -9.55
CA PHE A 36 5.00 -0.47 -9.86
C PHE A 36 5.74 0.23 -11.01
N GLU A 37 5.04 0.65 -12.06
CA GLU A 37 5.65 1.45 -13.12
C GLU A 37 6.12 2.80 -12.60
N GLY A 38 5.30 3.48 -11.81
CA GLY A 38 5.63 4.80 -11.27
C GLY A 38 6.83 4.77 -10.32
N TYR A 39 6.92 3.75 -9.46
CA TYR A 39 8.08 3.52 -8.60
C TYR A 39 9.38 3.34 -9.42
N ASN A 40 9.33 2.52 -10.48
CA ASN A 40 10.51 2.31 -11.34
C ASN A 40 10.88 3.57 -12.13
N LYS A 41 9.89 4.30 -12.64
CA LYS A 41 10.11 5.60 -13.32
C LYS A 41 10.70 6.64 -12.37
N ALA A 42 10.28 6.67 -11.11
CA ALA A 42 10.83 7.59 -10.10
C ALA A 42 12.31 7.32 -9.83
N ILE A 43 12.71 6.04 -9.74
CA ILE A 43 14.12 5.65 -9.62
C ILE A 43 14.91 6.09 -10.85
N GLN A 44 14.43 5.77 -12.06
CA GLN A 44 15.12 6.12 -13.31
C GLN A 44 15.24 7.64 -13.49
N ALA A 45 14.20 8.39 -13.11
CA ALA A 45 14.22 9.86 -13.14
C ALA A 45 15.31 10.40 -12.21
N ALA A 46 15.36 9.94 -10.96
CA ALA A 46 16.38 10.34 -9.99
C ALA A 46 17.79 10.02 -10.50
N GLU A 47 18.01 8.85 -11.10
CA GLU A 47 19.30 8.49 -11.69
C GLU A 47 19.67 9.39 -12.87
N SER A 48 18.73 9.66 -13.77
CA SER A 48 18.96 10.51 -14.94
C SER A 48 19.26 11.97 -14.58
N GLN A 49 18.77 12.42 -13.42
CA GLN A 49 18.99 13.77 -12.89
C GLN A 49 20.28 13.86 -12.04
N GLY A 50 21.02 12.74 -11.88
CA GLY A 50 22.22 12.68 -11.04
C GLY A 50 21.93 12.62 -9.54
N GLU A 51 20.67 12.44 -9.14
CA GLU A 51 20.23 12.34 -7.74
C GLU A 51 20.36 10.90 -7.22
N ILE A 52 21.58 10.35 -7.27
CA ILE A 52 21.87 8.96 -6.91
C ILE A 52 21.42 8.64 -5.48
N ALA A 53 21.61 9.58 -4.54
CA ALA A 53 21.18 9.41 -3.15
C ALA A 53 19.65 9.25 -3.02
N ALA A 54 18.86 9.93 -3.85
CA ALA A 54 17.41 9.80 -3.86
C ALA A 54 16.98 8.44 -4.43
N ALA A 55 17.60 8.01 -5.53
CA ALA A 55 17.35 6.69 -6.12
C ALA A 55 17.67 5.56 -5.14
N GLU A 56 18.81 5.62 -4.45
CA GLU A 56 19.18 4.64 -3.42
C GLU A 56 18.26 4.69 -2.20
N THR A 57 17.79 5.87 -1.81
CA THR A 57 16.80 6.00 -0.73
C THR A 57 15.48 5.30 -1.10
N LEU A 58 15.02 5.43 -2.35
CA LEU A 58 13.83 4.72 -2.83
C LEU A 58 14.05 3.20 -2.81
N ARG A 59 15.20 2.72 -3.27
CA ARG A 59 15.57 1.29 -3.23
C ARG A 59 15.64 0.74 -1.82
N ALA A 60 16.29 1.47 -0.91
CA ALA A 60 16.40 1.08 0.49
C ALA A 60 15.02 1.00 1.17
N ASN A 61 14.10 1.91 0.81
CA ASN A 61 12.75 1.95 1.35
C ASN A 61 11.72 1.10 0.57
N LYS A 62 12.15 0.32 -0.44
CA LYS A 62 11.27 -0.49 -1.30
C LYS A 62 10.22 -1.27 -0.51
N SER A 63 10.64 -1.98 0.53
CA SER A 63 9.74 -2.80 1.36
C SER A 63 8.68 -1.94 2.05
N THR A 64 9.07 -0.82 2.66
CA THR A 64 8.16 0.09 3.36
C THR A 64 7.13 0.68 2.40
N ILE A 65 7.59 1.12 1.21
CA ILE A 65 6.73 1.68 0.16
C ILE A 65 5.72 0.63 -0.33
N GLN A 66 6.17 -0.61 -0.56
CA GLN A 66 5.30 -1.71 -0.97
C GLN A 66 4.28 -2.11 0.11
N LEU A 67 4.66 -2.07 1.40
CA LEU A 67 3.73 -2.33 2.51
C LEU A 67 2.63 -1.28 2.56
N ALA A 68 3.00 0.01 2.46
CA ALA A 68 2.03 1.10 2.42
C ALA A 68 1.08 1.00 1.22
N PHE A 69 1.57 0.55 0.07
CA PHE A 69 0.73 0.22 -1.08
C PHE A 69 -0.26 -0.90 -0.77
N ILE A 70 0.19 -2.02 -0.18
CA ILE A 70 -0.69 -3.15 0.17
C ILE A 70 -1.79 -2.71 1.13
N ASP A 71 -1.50 -1.83 2.10
CA ASP A 71 -2.52 -1.33 3.03
C ASP A 71 -3.64 -0.55 2.30
N ARG A 72 -3.29 0.33 1.35
CA ARG A 72 -4.29 1.05 0.54
C ARG A 72 -5.01 0.14 -0.44
N PHE A 73 -4.27 -0.76 -1.08
CA PHE A 73 -4.80 -1.77 -1.99
C PHE A 73 -5.86 -2.64 -1.30
N GLU A 74 -5.59 -3.12 -0.08
CA GLU A 74 -6.53 -3.94 0.68
C GLU A 74 -7.82 -3.16 0.97
N GLN A 75 -7.72 -1.89 1.37
CA GLN A 75 -8.90 -1.05 1.63
C GLN A 75 -9.77 -0.87 0.37
N ASP A 76 -9.14 -0.61 -0.77
CA ASP A 76 -9.84 -0.45 -2.06
C ASP A 76 -10.50 -1.75 -2.54
N ILE A 77 -9.78 -2.88 -2.46
CA ILE A 77 -10.37 -4.18 -2.81
C ILE A 77 -11.51 -4.53 -1.87
N ASN A 78 -11.40 -4.26 -0.57
CA ASN A 78 -12.50 -4.46 0.37
C ASN A 78 -13.73 -3.59 0.02
N ALA A 79 -13.52 -2.31 -0.32
CA ALA A 79 -14.59 -1.40 -0.73
C ALA A 79 -15.26 -1.82 -2.06
N LYS A 80 -14.54 -2.51 -2.95
CA LYS A 80 -15.09 -3.10 -4.18
C LYS A 80 -15.83 -4.41 -3.89
N ALA A 81 -15.21 -5.29 -3.11
CA ALA A 81 -15.72 -6.61 -2.74
C ALA A 81 -17.05 -6.53 -1.95
N THR A 82 -17.20 -5.55 -1.07
CA THR A 82 -18.44 -5.32 -0.29
C THR A 82 -19.64 -4.92 -1.14
N LYS A 83 -19.42 -4.47 -2.39
CA LYS A 83 -20.49 -4.16 -3.34
C LYS A 83 -20.94 -5.37 -4.16
N ILE A 84 -20.23 -6.50 -4.05
CA ILE A 84 -20.52 -7.74 -4.77
C ILE A 84 -21.27 -8.68 -3.84
N SER A 85 -22.50 -9.01 -4.21
CA SER A 85 -23.36 -9.90 -3.44
C SER A 85 -22.99 -11.38 -3.63
N ASP A 86 -22.61 -11.75 -4.86
CA ASP A 86 -22.20 -13.11 -5.19
C ASP A 86 -20.84 -13.44 -4.55
N VAL A 87 -20.76 -14.59 -3.89
CA VAL A 87 -19.57 -15.00 -3.13
C VAL A 87 -18.43 -15.40 -4.06
N ASP A 88 -18.74 -16.11 -5.14
CA ASP A 88 -17.75 -16.62 -6.08
C ASP A 88 -17.14 -15.48 -6.88
N GLU A 89 -17.97 -14.56 -7.39
CA GLU A 89 -17.49 -13.34 -8.07
C GLU A 89 -16.59 -12.50 -7.17
N ARG A 90 -16.96 -12.35 -5.88
CA ARG A 90 -16.15 -11.62 -4.90
C ARG A 90 -14.79 -12.29 -4.68
N ILE A 91 -14.77 -13.61 -4.51
CA ILE A 91 -13.53 -14.37 -4.34
C ILE A 91 -12.66 -14.28 -5.60
N THR A 92 -13.25 -14.41 -6.78
CA THR A 92 -12.55 -14.26 -8.07
C THR A 92 -11.90 -12.88 -8.19
N LEU A 93 -12.62 -11.80 -7.86
CA LEU A 93 -12.06 -10.45 -7.85
C LEU A 93 -10.84 -10.35 -6.94
N ILE A 94 -10.93 -10.87 -5.71
CA ILE A 94 -9.83 -10.83 -4.74
C ILE A 94 -8.62 -11.62 -5.25
N ILE A 95 -8.84 -12.85 -5.75
CA ILE A 95 -7.75 -13.70 -6.26
C ILE A 95 -7.04 -13.04 -7.44
N ASN A 96 -7.80 -12.46 -8.37
CA ASN A 96 -7.25 -11.77 -9.54
C ASN A 96 -6.40 -10.57 -9.10
N ALA A 97 -6.93 -9.73 -8.21
CA ALA A 97 -6.23 -8.55 -7.70
C ALA A 97 -4.91 -8.93 -6.98
N ILE A 98 -4.94 -9.95 -6.11
CA ILE A 98 -3.73 -10.44 -5.43
C ILE A 98 -2.72 -11.01 -6.43
N SER A 99 -3.20 -11.68 -7.48
CA SER A 99 -2.35 -12.26 -8.52
C SER A 99 -1.67 -11.19 -9.36
N GLU A 100 -2.33 -10.06 -9.62
CA GLU A 100 -1.71 -8.91 -10.28
C GLU A 100 -0.54 -8.36 -9.47
N VAL A 101 -0.70 -8.16 -8.16
CA VAL A 101 0.40 -7.70 -7.29
C VAL A 101 1.60 -8.64 -7.38
N ARG A 102 1.37 -9.95 -7.46
CA ARG A 102 2.45 -10.95 -7.61
C ARG A 102 3.13 -10.88 -8.98
N LYS A 103 2.38 -10.64 -10.06
CA LYS A 103 2.93 -10.51 -11.43
C LYS A 103 3.89 -9.33 -11.53
N PHE A 104 3.52 -8.19 -10.94
CA PHE A 104 4.35 -6.97 -10.99
C PHE A 104 5.49 -6.96 -9.96
N ASN A 105 5.44 -7.83 -8.94
CA ASN A 105 6.44 -7.90 -7.88
C ASN A 105 7.01 -9.31 -7.73
N LEU A 106 7.70 -9.79 -8.77
CA LEU A 106 8.29 -11.15 -8.81
C LEU A 106 9.29 -11.37 -7.67
N GLU A 107 10.14 -10.38 -7.41
CA GLU A 107 11.18 -10.41 -6.37
C GLU A 107 10.73 -9.70 -5.09
N MET A 108 9.51 -9.99 -4.66
CA MET A 108 8.93 -9.41 -3.45
C MET A 108 9.67 -9.88 -2.18
N PRO A 109 10.09 -8.96 -1.29
CA PRO A 109 10.66 -9.30 0.02
C PRO A 109 9.71 -10.13 0.89
N ILE A 110 10.25 -10.93 1.80
CA ILE A 110 9.46 -11.89 2.60
C ILE A 110 8.37 -11.23 3.44
N ASN A 111 8.66 -10.09 4.07
CA ASN A 111 7.70 -9.32 4.85
C ASN A 111 6.53 -8.80 3.98
N VAL A 112 6.81 -8.35 2.75
CA VAL A 112 5.80 -7.90 1.80
C VAL A 112 4.95 -9.08 1.34
N ARG A 113 5.55 -10.25 1.08
CA ARG A 113 4.83 -11.50 0.74
C ARG A 113 3.89 -11.91 1.87
N THR A 114 4.37 -11.88 3.11
CA THR A 114 3.56 -12.18 4.30
C THR A 114 2.41 -11.20 4.45
N ARG A 115 2.65 -9.89 4.30
CA ARG A 115 1.59 -8.88 4.38
C ARG A 115 0.54 -9.05 3.29
N LEU A 116 0.94 -9.39 2.06
CA LEU A 116 0.03 -9.66 0.95
C LEU A 116 -0.82 -10.91 1.20
N ALA A 117 -0.23 -11.97 1.77
CA ALA A 117 -0.96 -13.17 2.17
C ALA A 117 -1.98 -12.87 3.27
N GLN A 118 -1.60 -12.03 4.26
CA GLN A 118 -2.52 -11.56 5.28
C GLN A 118 -3.67 -10.71 4.69
N ALA A 119 -3.37 -9.82 3.75
CA ALA A 119 -4.39 -9.03 3.05
C ALA A 119 -5.40 -9.94 2.35
N LYS A 120 -4.91 -10.96 1.61
CA LYS A 120 -5.78 -11.96 0.98
C LYS A 120 -6.69 -12.64 2.01
N LYS A 121 -6.14 -13.09 3.12
CA LYS A 121 -6.90 -13.76 4.19
C LYS A 121 -8.01 -12.85 4.74
N ASN A 122 -7.65 -11.61 5.08
CA ASN A 122 -8.59 -10.60 5.58
C ASN A 122 -9.73 -10.31 4.59
N LEU A 123 -9.42 -10.22 3.29
CA LEU A 123 -10.39 -9.92 2.24
C LEU A 123 -11.37 -11.06 1.99
N ILE A 124 -10.92 -12.31 2.10
CA ILE A 124 -11.78 -13.49 1.93
C ILE A 124 -12.64 -13.73 3.19
N GLY A 125 -12.16 -13.29 4.36
CA GLY A 125 -12.87 -13.46 5.63
C GLY A 125 -12.63 -14.82 6.30
N GLU A 126 -11.46 -15.43 6.04
CA GLU A 126 -10.97 -16.67 6.71
C GLU A 126 -10.27 -16.39 8.05
#